data_AF-A0A1T2Y1Z9-F1
#
_entry.id   AF-A0A1T2Y1Z9-F1
#
_cell.length_a   1.000
_cell.length_b   1.000
_cell.length_c   1.000
_cell.angle_alpha   90.00
_cell.angle_beta   90.00
_cell.angle_gamma   90.00
#
_symmetry.space_group_name_H-M   'P 1'
#
loop_
_entity.id
_entity.type
_entity.pdbx_description
1 polymer ?
#
loop_
_entity_poly.entity_id
_entity_poly.type
_entity_poly.pdbx_seq_one_letter_code
_entity_poly.pdbx_strand_id
1 'polypeptide(L)'
;MSITMFLEIEEGVSYSEIISVLSKMKASYAEEEDNLFGNFFRSNCFFVFDRASSDFEVIAESVTVDWKVGVRGSFSSPNSAMEESWGDIKAFVATLANDARFKFVLSFQYEGVYALNNEGGFKIVQEMFS
;
A
#
# COMPACT_ATOMS: atom_id res chain seq x y z
N MET A 1 10.47 -4.05 17.67
CA MET A 1 10.04 -4.69 16.41
C MET A 1 9.19 -3.67 15.68
N SER A 2 9.01 -3.77 14.37
CA SER A 2 8.05 -2.98 13.60
C SER A 2 7.28 -3.98 12.77
N ILE A 3 5.97 -3.77 12.63
CA ILE A 3 5.18 -4.54 11.67
C ILE A 3 5.27 -3.83 10.33
N THR A 4 5.64 -4.59 9.29
CA THR A 4 5.70 -4.07 7.92
C THR A 4 4.63 -4.73 7.06
N MET A 5 3.78 -3.90 6.48
CA MET A 5 2.81 -4.30 5.45
C MET A 5 3.39 -4.00 4.08
N PHE A 6 3.13 -4.85 3.11
CA PHE A 6 3.53 -4.66 1.72
C PHE A 6 2.30 -4.46 0.85
N LEU A 7 2.39 -3.50 -0.06
CA LEU A 7 1.38 -3.19 -1.05
C LEU A 7 1.97 -3.42 -2.43
N GLU A 8 1.31 -4.22 -3.25
CA GLU A 8 1.67 -4.40 -4.65
C GLU A 8 0.55 -3.83 -5.50
N ILE A 9 0.88 -2.86 -6.36
CA ILE A 9 -0.08 -2.15 -7.21
C ILE A 9 0.19 -2.47 -8.68
N GLU A 10 -0.88 -2.65 -9.45
CA GLU A 10 -0.85 -2.95 -10.88
C GLU A 10 0.00 -1.95 -11.70
N GLU A 11 0.63 -2.49 -12.74
CA GLU A 11 1.38 -1.75 -13.74
C GLU A 11 0.53 -0.62 -14.36
N GLY A 12 1.19 0.50 -14.63
CA GLY A 12 0.55 1.71 -15.15
C GLY A 12 0.18 2.73 -14.07
N VAL A 13 0.24 2.36 -12.78
CA VAL A 13 0.12 3.34 -11.69
C VAL A 13 1.27 4.35 -11.73
N SER A 14 0.93 5.63 -11.64
CA SER A 14 1.89 6.73 -11.56
C SER A 14 2.11 7.18 -10.11
N TYR A 15 3.29 7.74 -9.82
CA TYR A 15 3.52 8.41 -8.54
C TYR A 15 2.58 9.59 -8.31
N SER A 16 2.15 10.30 -9.36
CA SER A 16 1.14 11.36 -9.21
C SER A 16 -0.17 10.86 -8.61
N GLU A 17 -0.59 9.63 -8.91
CA GLU A 17 -1.81 9.04 -8.35
C GLU A 17 -1.62 8.67 -6.87
N ILE A 18 -0.46 8.10 -6.52
CA ILE A 18 -0.10 7.82 -5.13
C ILE A 18 0.02 9.12 -4.32
N ILE A 19 0.68 10.13 -4.86
CA ILE A 19 0.84 11.46 -4.25
C ILE A 19 -0.51 12.14 -4.04
N SER A 20 -1.46 11.98 -4.98
CA SER A 20 -2.83 12.49 -4.83
C SER A 20 -3.51 11.89 -3.58
N VAL A 21 -3.39 10.57 -3.39
CA VAL A 21 -3.91 9.88 -2.20
C VAL A 21 -3.21 10.36 -0.91
N LEU A 22 -1.87 10.41 -0.91
CA LEU A 22 -1.08 10.90 0.23
C LEU A 22 -1.45 12.34 0.61
N SER A 23 -1.67 13.20 -0.39
CA SER A 23 -2.05 14.60 -0.19
C SER A 23 -3.45 14.74 0.42
N LYS A 24 -4.42 13.92 -0.01
CA LYS A 24 -5.76 13.86 0.61
C LYS A 24 -5.70 13.45 2.08
N MET A 25 -4.76 12.56 2.41
CA MET A 25 -4.49 12.13 3.79
C MET A 25 -3.61 13.11 4.58
N LYS A 26 -3.13 14.19 3.94
CA LYS A 26 -2.20 15.16 4.54
C LYS A 26 -0.92 14.50 5.08
N ALA A 27 -0.47 13.43 4.43
CA ALA A 27 0.80 12.78 4.74
C ALA A 27 1.98 13.68 4.37
N SER A 28 3.10 13.52 5.06
CA SER A 28 4.36 14.15 4.67
C SER A 28 5.10 13.20 3.73
N TYR A 29 5.55 13.68 2.57
CA TYR A 29 6.27 12.87 1.60
C TYR A 29 7.40 13.65 0.90
N ALA A 30 8.37 12.90 0.39
CA ALA A 30 9.39 13.35 -0.53
C ALA A 30 9.45 12.37 -1.72
N GLU A 31 9.73 12.91 -2.90
CA GLU A 31 9.92 12.14 -4.12
C GLU A 31 11.38 12.26 -4.55
N GLU A 32 12.02 11.11 -4.77
CA GLU A 32 13.31 10.96 -5.42
C GLU A 32 13.11 10.22 -6.75
N GLU A 33 14.16 10.10 -7.57
CA GLU A 33 14.08 9.67 -8.97
C GLU A 33 13.32 8.34 -9.16
N ASP A 34 13.53 7.37 -8.25
CA ASP A 34 12.93 6.04 -8.31
C ASP A 34 12.06 5.67 -7.09
N ASN A 35 11.93 6.58 -6.10
CA ASN A 35 11.32 6.28 -4.81
C ASN A 35 10.40 7.43 -4.34
N LEU A 36 9.28 7.08 -3.70
CA LEU A 36 8.40 8.01 -2.99
C LEU A 36 8.25 7.55 -1.55
N PHE A 37 8.64 8.38 -0.58
CA PHE A 37 8.67 7.97 0.83
C PHE A 37 8.24 9.08 1.79
N GLY A 38 7.92 8.72 3.02
CA GLY A 38 7.49 9.67 4.03
C GLY A 38 6.76 9.03 5.20
N ASN A 39 5.95 9.82 5.90
CA ASN A 39 5.23 9.37 7.09
C ASN A 39 3.77 9.81 7.06
N PHE A 40 2.88 8.92 7.50
CA PHE A 40 1.54 9.33 7.89
C PHE A 40 1.60 10.20 9.15
N PHE A 41 0.85 11.29 9.14
CA PHE A 41 0.92 12.29 10.22
C PHE A 41 0.46 11.74 11.57
N ARG A 42 -0.59 10.90 11.57
CA ARG A 42 -1.22 10.42 12.81
C ARG A 42 -0.37 9.36 13.50
N SER A 43 -0.07 8.28 12.79
CA SER A 43 0.64 7.12 13.37
C SER A 43 2.16 7.22 13.34
N ASN A 44 2.71 8.19 12.61
CA ASN A 44 4.12 8.24 12.20
C ASN A 44 4.58 6.97 11.46
N CYS A 45 3.65 6.18 10.90
CA CYS A 45 3.95 5.03 10.06
C CYS A 45 4.72 5.49 8.83
N PHE A 46 5.92 4.94 8.67
CA PHE A 46 6.81 5.26 7.57
C PHE A 46 6.41 4.45 6.35
N PHE A 47 6.29 5.10 5.19
CA PHE A 47 6.03 4.44 3.93
C PHE A 47 7.14 4.69 2.92
N VAL A 48 7.32 3.70 2.04
CA VAL A 48 8.19 3.79 0.86
C VAL A 48 7.45 3.12 -0.28
N PHE A 49 7.43 3.77 -1.45
CA PHE A 49 6.90 3.25 -2.69
C PHE A 49 8.02 3.27 -3.73
N ASP A 50 8.42 2.09 -4.20
CA ASP A 50 9.45 1.93 -5.21
C ASP A 50 8.81 1.54 -6.54
N ARG A 51 9.28 2.12 -7.64
CA ARG A 51 8.86 1.64 -8.97
C ARG A 51 9.40 0.24 -9.16
N ALA A 52 8.51 -0.69 -9.50
CA ALA A 52 8.94 -1.99 -9.96
C ALA A 52 9.63 -1.82 -11.32
N SER A 53 10.78 -2.46 -11.50
CA SER A 53 11.29 -2.68 -12.85
C SER A 53 10.32 -3.59 -13.61
N SER A 54 10.30 -3.49 -14.94
CA SER A 54 9.49 -4.38 -15.79
C SER A 54 9.64 -5.85 -15.37
N ASP A 55 8.53 -6.59 -15.35
CA ASP A 55 8.42 -8.03 -15.00
C ASP A 55 8.23 -8.40 -13.53
N PHE A 56 7.81 -7.49 -12.65
CA PHE A 56 7.46 -7.89 -11.28
C PHE A 56 6.10 -8.58 -11.27
N GLU A 57 6.08 -9.84 -10.85
CA GLU A 57 4.85 -10.55 -10.49
C GLU A 57 4.41 -10.17 -9.08
N VAL A 58 3.12 -10.37 -8.79
CA VAL A 58 2.60 -10.31 -7.42
C VAL A 58 3.19 -11.46 -6.63
N ILE A 59 3.89 -11.15 -5.54
CA ILE A 59 4.54 -12.16 -4.69
C ILE A 59 3.76 -12.44 -3.40
N ALA A 60 2.71 -11.66 -3.11
CA ALA A 60 1.77 -11.99 -2.03
C ALA A 60 1.20 -13.41 -2.20
N GLU A 61 1.50 -14.26 -1.22
CA GLU A 61 1.01 -15.63 -1.12
C GLU A 61 -0.52 -15.65 -1.07
N SER A 62 -1.09 -16.79 -1.46
CA SER A 62 -2.54 -17.01 -1.49
C SER A 62 -3.32 -16.11 -2.45
N VAL A 63 -2.64 -15.35 -3.31
CA VAL A 63 -3.24 -14.58 -4.40
C VAL A 63 -2.65 -15.02 -5.73
N THR A 64 -3.52 -15.36 -6.68
CA THR A 64 -3.11 -15.63 -8.06
C THR A 64 -3.83 -14.64 -8.96
N VAL A 65 -3.05 -13.83 -9.66
CA VAL A 65 -3.55 -12.75 -10.52
C VAL A 65 -2.87 -12.78 -11.87
N ASP A 66 -3.51 -12.13 -12.85
CA ASP A 66 -3.07 -12.07 -14.26
C ASP A 66 -2.38 -10.75 -14.62
N TRP A 67 -2.16 -9.86 -13.64
CA TRP A 67 -1.55 -8.55 -13.81
C TRP A 67 -0.14 -8.48 -13.20
N LYS A 68 0.67 -7.55 -13.70
CA LYS A 68 2.04 -7.28 -13.23
C LYS A 68 2.09 -6.07 -12.30
N VAL A 69 3.05 -6.09 -11.38
CA VAL A 69 3.26 -5.02 -10.40
C VAL A 69 4.02 -3.86 -11.04
N GLY A 70 3.49 -2.64 -10.93
CA GLY A 70 4.15 -1.40 -11.32
C GLY A 70 4.81 -0.66 -10.16
N VAL A 71 4.23 -0.78 -8.95
CA VAL A 71 4.77 -0.15 -7.74
C VAL A 71 4.66 -1.12 -6.56
N ARG A 72 5.74 -1.18 -5.77
CA ARG A 72 5.74 -1.84 -4.45
C ARG A 72 5.82 -0.80 -3.35
N GLY A 73 4.81 -0.81 -2.49
CA GLY A 73 4.76 -0.04 -1.27
C GLY A 73 5.15 -0.90 -0.06
N SER A 74 5.77 -0.28 0.93
CA SER A 74 5.91 -0.83 2.27
C SER A 74 5.43 0.18 3.29
N PHE A 75 4.81 -0.30 4.37
CA PHE A 75 4.35 0.50 5.50
C PHE A 75 4.95 -0.06 6.78
N SER A 76 5.87 0.67 7.41
CA SER A 76 6.57 0.27 8.62
C SER A 76 5.98 1.00 9.83
N SER A 77 5.19 0.25 10.60
CA SER A 77 4.42 0.75 11.73
C SER A 77 5.27 0.78 13.02
N PRO A 78 5.32 1.90 13.74
CA PRO A 78 5.90 1.95 15.08
C PRO A 78 5.11 1.05 16.05
N ASN A 79 5.82 0.32 16.90
CA ASN A 79 5.21 -0.54 17.92
C ASN A 79 4.21 0.20 18.84
N SER A 80 4.44 1.48 19.11
CA SER A 80 3.58 2.29 19.99
C SER A 80 2.30 2.79 19.32
N ALA A 81 2.17 2.66 17.99
CA ALA A 81 1.10 3.25 17.20
C ALA A 81 0.55 2.26 16.16
N MET A 82 0.56 0.97 16.47
CA MET A 82 0.21 -0.09 15.50
C MET A 82 -1.25 0.00 15.03
N GLU A 83 -2.19 0.22 15.95
CA GLU A 83 -3.61 0.38 15.64
C GLU A 83 -3.86 1.63 14.78
N GLU A 84 -3.22 2.74 15.12
CA GLU A 84 -3.31 3.98 14.35
C GLU A 84 -2.68 3.82 12.96
N SER A 85 -1.55 3.11 12.86
CA SER A 85 -0.90 2.80 11.60
C SER A 85 -1.81 1.94 10.72
N TRP A 86 -2.48 0.95 11.30
CA TRP A 86 -3.47 0.15 10.58
C TRP A 86 -4.65 1.00 10.09
N GLY A 87 -5.13 1.94 10.91
CA GLY A 87 -6.13 2.92 10.52
C GLY A 87 -5.69 3.76 9.31
N ASP A 88 -4.45 4.27 9.34
CA ASP A 88 -3.88 5.06 8.24
C ASP A 88 -3.71 4.20 6.97
N ILE A 89 -3.18 2.98 7.09
CA ILE A 89 -3.01 2.06 5.96
C ILE A 89 -4.37 1.70 5.33
N LYS A 90 -5.39 1.39 6.13
CA LYS A 90 -6.75 1.14 5.63
C LYS A 90 -7.32 2.34 4.90
N ALA A 91 -7.18 3.53 5.46
CA ALA A 91 -7.62 4.76 4.83
C ALA A 91 -6.90 5.02 3.50
N PHE A 92 -5.58 4.75 3.45
CA PHE A 92 -4.78 4.86 2.23
C PHE A 92 -5.31 3.94 1.13
N VAL A 93 -5.40 2.63 1.39
CA VAL A 93 -5.82 1.67 0.34
C VAL A 93 -7.28 1.84 -0.08
N ALA A 94 -8.16 2.26 0.84
CA ALA A 94 -9.54 2.58 0.51
C ALA A 94 -9.64 3.84 -0.37
N THR A 95 -8.83 4.86 -0.09
CA THR A 95 -8.78 6.08 -0.90
C THR A 95 -8.18 5.79 -2.27
N LEU A 96 -7.10 4.98 -2.31
CA LEU A 96 -6.49 4.52 -3.56
C LEU A 96 -7.49 3.76 -4.43
N ALA A 97 -8.26 2.84 -3.86
CA ALA A 97 -9.27 2.08 -4.61
C ALA A 97 -10.40 2.96 -5.19
N ASN A 98 -10.75 4.05 -4.50
CA ASN A 98 -11.78 4.97 -4.97
C ASN A 98 -11.27 5.89 -6.09
N ASP A 99 -10.01 6.33 -5.98
CA ASP A 99 -9.42 7.32 -6.89
C ASP A 99 -8.77 6.69 -8.13
N ALA A 100 -8.18 5.51 -7.96
CA ALA A 100 -7.39 4.83 -8.97
C ALA A 100 -8.03 3.49 -9.35
N ARG A 101 -8.10 3.21 -10.66
CA ARG A 101 -8.71 1.98 -11.18
C ARG A 101 -7.78 0.76 -11.14
N PHE A 102 -6.66 0.86 -10.43
CA PHE A 102 -5.66 -0.19 -10.41
C PHE A 102 -6.01 -1.31 -9.46
N LYS A 103 -5.71 -2.53 -9.91
CA LYS A 103 -5.70 -3.69 -9.05
C LYS A 103 -4.55 -3.55 -8.03
N PHE A 104 -4.75 -4.00 -6.80
CA PHE A 104 -3.68 -4.05 -5.81
C PHE A 104 -3.94 -5.13 -4.76
N VAL A 105 -2.87 -5.57 -4.10
CA VAL A 105 -2.92 -6.46 -2.93
C VAL A 105 -2.10 -5.86 -1.78
N LEU A 106 -2.68 -5.85 -0.59
CA LEU A 106 -2.01 -5.49 0.65
C LEU A 106 -1.80 -6.76 1.49
N SER A 107 -0.57 -7.03 1.87
CA SER A 107 -0.18 -8.23 2.61
C SER A 107 0.69 -7.91 3.83
N PHE A 108 0.66 -8.79 4.84
CA PHE A 108 1.64 -8.81 5.91
C PHE A 108 2.78 -9.74 5.51
N GLN A 109 3.98 -9.19 5.34
CA GLN A 109 5.19 -9.95 4.96
C GLN A 109 4.99 -10.87 3.75
N TYR A 110 4.11 -10.49 2.82
CA TYR A 110 3.70 -11.30 1.66
C TYR A 110 2.95 -12.60 2.00
N GLU A 111 2.74 -12.99 3.25
CA GLU A 111 2.03 -14.23 3.59
C GLU A 111 0.51 -14.02 3.70
N GLY A 112 0.10 -13.11 4.57
CA GLY A 112 -1.31 -12.87 4.88
C GLY A 112 -1.88 -11.71 4.07
N VAL A 113 -2.95 -11.94 3.30
CA VAL A 113 -3.64 -10.87 2.55
C VAL A 113 -4.64 -10.16 3.46
N TYR A 114 -4.52 -8.84 3.54
CA TYR A 114 -5.36 -7.97 4.38
C TYR A 114 -6.30 -7.08 3.58
N ALA A 115 -5.91 -6.66 2.38
CA ALA A 115 -6.79 -5.94 1.48
C ALA A 115 -6.52 -6.33 0.03
N LEU A 116 -7.55 -6.26 -0.79
CA LEU A 116 -7.48 -6.54 -2.22
C LEU A 116 -8.39 -5.56 -2.96
N ASN A 117 -7.90 -4.99 -4.04
CA ASN A 117 -8.72 -4.35 -5.06
C ASN A 117 -8.53 -5.09 -6.37
N ASN A 118 -9.60 -5.64 -6.92
CA ASN A 118 -9.58 -6.34 -8.20
C ASN A 118 -10.88 -6.08 -8.96
N GLU A 119 -11.17 -6.87 -10.00
CA GLU A 119 -12.41 -6.74 -10.79
C GLU A 119 -13.69 -6.90 -9.96
N GLY A 120 -13.62 -7.60 -8.83
CA GLY A 120 -14.70 -7.73 -7.86
C GLY A 120 -14.82 -6.56 -6.88
N GLY A 121 -14.03 -5.49 -7.08
CA GLY A 121 -13.97 -4.30 -6.23
C GLY A 121 -13.06 -4.44 -5.02
N PHE A 122 -12.96 -3.34 -4.27
CA PHE A 122 -12.13 -3.24 -3.07
C PHE A 122 -12.76 -3.95 -1.86
N LYS A 123 -11.92 -4.72 -1.14
CA LYS A 123 -12.31 -5.43 0.08
C LYS A 123 -11.16 -5.43 1.08
N ILE A 124 -11.50 -5.20 2.35
CA ILE A 124 -10.66 -5.58 3.49
C ILE A 124 -10.97 -7.04 3.81
N VAL A 125 -9.96 -7.89 3.78
CA VAL A 125 -10.09 -9.35 3.90
C VAL A 125 -9.89 -9.80 5.34
N GLN A 126 -9.03 -9.09 6.09
CA GLN A 126 -8.70 -9.39 7.48
C GLN A 126 -8.49 -8.09 8.26
N GLU A 127 -8.81 -8.12 9.55
CA GLU A 127 -8.47 -7.05 10.49
C GLU A 127 -7.21 -7.45 11.26
N MET A 128 -6.29 -6.49 11.43
CA MET A 128 -5.06 -6.72 12.20
C MET A 128 -5.28 -6.61 13.71
N PHE A 129 -6.27 -5.81 14.13
CA PHE A 129 -6.62 -5.57 15.52
C PHE A 129 -8.15 -5.68 15.67
N SER A 130 -8.59 -6.33 16.75
CA SER A 130 -10.00 -6.60 17.08
C SER A 130 -10.55 -5.64 18.13
#